data_AF-A0A455U061-F1
#
_entry.id   AF-A0A455U061-F1
#
_cell.length_a   1.000
_cell.length_b   1.000
_cell.length_c   1.000
_cell.angle_alpha   90.00
_cell.angle_beta   90.00
_cell.angle_gamma   90.00
#
_symmetry.space_group_name_H-M   'P 1'
#
loop_
_entity.id
_entity.type
_entity.pdbx_description
1 polymer ?
#
loop_
_entity_poly.entity_id
_entity_poly.type
_entity_poly.pdbx_seq_one_letter_code
_entity_poly.pdbx_strand_id
1 'polypeptide(L)'
;MRVHIDRRTGEYETFRFWTVVEDDEFETPDYEIKESIAEQRDPPLKLGDVVEKSIENAAFGRIAAQTAKQVIVQKVREAERAEVVRQYADREGELVAGIVKRPPAMA
;
A
#
# COMPACT_ATOMS: atom_id res chain seq x y z
N MET A 1 -8.93 1.51 -3.39
CA MET A 1 -9.18 1.36 -1.93
C MET A 1 -8.04 2.02 -1.17
N ARG A 2 -8.33 2.78 -0.13
CA ARG A 2 -7.34 3.41 0.77
C ARG A 2 -7.57 2.89 2.17
N VAL A 3 -6.50 2.63 2.91
CA VAL A 3 -6.55 2.30 4.33
C VAL A 3 -5.88 3.43 5.09
N HIS A 4 -6.59 4.02 6.04
CA HIS A 4 -6.03 4.95 7.02
C HIS A 4 -5.72 4.19 8.30
N ILE A 5 -4.55 4.40 8.90
CA ILE A 5 -4.12 3.69 10.11
C ILE A 5 -3.69 4.73 11.15
N ASP A 6 -4.31 4.69 12.33
CA ASP A 6 -3.84 5.42 13.51
C ASP A 6 -2.53 4.79 13.99
N ARG A 7 -1.44 5.55 13.95
CA ARG A 7 -0.10 5.04 14.30
C ARG A 7 0.10 4.79 15.79
N ARG A 8 -0.76 5.31 16.65
CA ARG A 8 -0.69 5.19 18.11
C ARG A 8 -1.50 4.01 18.60
N THR A 9 -2.72 3.83 18.10
CA THR A 9 -3.61 2.72 18.52
C THR A 9 -3.48 1.48 17.63
N GLY A 10 -3.08 1.67 16.37
CA GLY A 10 -3.07 0.61 15.36
C GLY A 10 -4.44 0.32 14.74
N GLU A 11 -5.48 1.05 15.15
CA GLU A 11 -6.80 0.98 14.53
C GLU A 11 -6.73 1.53 13.10
N TYR A 12 -7.54 0.97 12.21
CA TYR A 12 -7.56 1.38 10.82
C TYR A 12 -8.97 1.45 10.27
N GLU A 13 -9.14 2.31 9.26
CA GLU A 13 -10.39 2.50 8.54
C GLU A 13 -10.13 2.29 7.05
N THR A 14 -11.05 1.59 6.40
CA THR A 14 -10.95 1.26 4.98
C THR A 14 -11.94 2.08 4.17
N PHE A 15 -11.46 2.67 3.09
CA PHE A 15 -12.24 3.53 2.20
C PHE A 15 -12.17 3.02 0.77
N ARG A 16 -13.31 3.05 0.10
CA ARG A 16 -13.42 2.78 -1.33
C ARG A 16 -13.83 4.05 -2.07
N PHE A 17 -13.32 4.18 -3.28
CA PHE A 17 -13.53 5.34 -4.15
C PHE A 17 -14.23 4.88 -5.40
N TRP A 18 -15.21 5.67 -5.82
CA TRP A 18 -15.82 5.56 -7.13
C TRP A 18 -15.75 6.91 -7.82
N THR A 19 -15.29 6.92 -9.06
CA THR A 19 -15.31 8.10 -9.91
C THR A 19 -16.63 8.13 -10.67
N VAL A 20 -17.28 9.29 -10.73
CA VAL A 20 -18.45 9.49 -11.58
C VAL A 20 -17.99 9.60 -13.02
N VAL A 21 -18.49 8.70 -13.87
CA VAL A 21 -18.16 8.62 -15.31
C VAL A 21 -19.43 8.71 -16.15
N GLU A 22 -19.28 9.08 -17.42
CA GLU A 22 -20.40 9.10 -18.35
C GLU A 22 -20.99 7.69 -18.47
N ASP A 23 -22.31 7.61 -18.67
CA ASP A 23 -23.02 6.33 -18.70
C ASP A 23 -22.51 5.36 -19.78
N ASP A 24 -22.00 5.92 -20.88
CA ASP A 24 -21.43 5.21 -22.04
C ASP A 24 -19.96 4.81 -21.83
N GLU A 25 -19.25 5.47 -20.91
CA GLU A 25 -17.84 5.19 -20.55
C GLU A 25 -17.72 4.27 -19.32
N PHE A 26 -18.84 3.80 -18.77
CA PHE A 26 -18.86 2.95 -17.59
C PHE A 26 -18.37 1.52 -17.91
N GLU A 27 -17.19 1.17 -17.42
CA GLU A 27 -16.53 -0.11 -17.68
C GLU A 27 -16.27 -0.91 -16.40
N THR A 28 -15.96 -0.22 -15.29
CA THR A 28 -15.47 -0.85 -14.07
C THR A 28 -16.37 -0.52 -12.87
N PRO A 29 -17.44 -1.30 -12.62
CA PRO A 29 -18.36 -1.08 -11.49
C PRO A 29 -17.70 -1.03 -10.12
N ASP A 30 -16.50 -1.60 -10.02
CA ASP A 30 -15.70 -1.63 -8.81
C ASP A 30 -15.06 -0.27 -8.45
N TYR A 31 -14.89 0.63 -9.42
CA TYR A 31 -14.24 1.93 -9.24
C TYR A 31 -15.02 3.10 -9.87
N GLU A 32 -16.16 2.82 -10.49
CA GLU A 32 -16.95 3.82 -11.21
C GLU A 32 -18.41 3.82 -10.76
N ILE A 33 -19.06 4.97 -10.93
CA ILE A 33 -20.49 5.13 -10.82
C ILE A 33 -20.98 5.91 -12.03
N LYS A 34 -22.10 5.48 -12.61
CA LYS A 34 -22.74 6.17 -13.73
C LYS A 34 -23.22 7.56 -13.33
N GLU A 35 -23.02 8.55 -14.19
CA GLU A 35 -23.51 9.92 -14.02
C GLU A 35 -25.00 9.93 -13.70
N SER A 36 -25.81 9.20 -14.46
CA SER A 36 -27.27 9.17 -14.26
C SER A 36 -27.69 8.71 -12.86
N ILE A 37 -26.90 7.85 -12.21
CA ILE A 37 -27.12 7.38 -10.84
C ILE A 37 -26.53 8.36 -9.83
N ALA A 38 -25.41 8.98 -10.16
CA ALA A 38 -24.70 9.94 -9.31
C ALA A 38 -25.51 11.23 -9.12
N GLU A 39 -26.19 11.71 -10.17
CA GLU A 39 -27.08 12.88 -10.13
C GLU A 39 -28.32 12.69 -9.24
N GLN A 40 -28.77 11.45 -9.06
CA GLN A 40 -29.94 11.13 -8.22
C GLN A 40 -29.62 11.09 -6.72
N ARG A 41 -28.36 11.29 -6.33
CA ARG A 41 -27.93 11.29 -4.92
C ARG A 41 -28.21 12.62 -4.23
N ASP A 42 -28.14 12.61 -2.90
CA ASP A 42 -28.27 13.80 -2.06
C ASP A 42 -26.99 13.98 -1.21
N PRO A 43 -26.13 14.98 -1.50
CA PRO A 43 -26.22 15.92 -2.62
C PRO A 43 -25.93 15.26 -3.98
N PRO A 44 -26.39 15.85 -5.10
CA PRO A 44 -26.12 15.33 -6.43
C PRO A 44 -24.63 15.47 -6.77
N LEU A 45 -24.10 14.45 -7.43
CA LEU A 45 -22.70 14.40 -7.86
C LEU A 45 -22.63 14.60 -9.38
N LYS A 46 -21.54 15.20 -9.84
CA LYS A 46 -21.29 15.52 -11.25
C LYS A 46 -20.23 14.62 -11.86
N LEU A 47 -20.14 14.60 -13.18
CA LEU A 47 -19.03 13.96 -13.89
C LEU A 47 -17.67 14.38 -13.34
N GLY A 48 -16.82 13.37 -13.15
CA GLY A 48 -15.48 13.54 -12.59
C GLY A 48 -15.43 13.65 -11.06
N ASP A 49 -16.56 13.77 -10.36
CA ASP A 49 -16.57 13.73 -8.90
C ASP A 49 -16.09 12.36 -8.40
N VAL A 50 -15.42 12.36 -7.25
CA VAL A 50 -14.97 11.13 -6.60
C VAL A 50 -15.73 10.93 -5.30
N VAL A 51 -16.43 9.82 -5.21
CA VAL A 51 -17.17 9.41 -4.02
C VAL A 51 -16.29 8.54 -3.15
N GLU A 52 -15.93 9.03 -1.97
CA GLU A 52 -15.32 8.23 -0.92
C GLU A 52 -16.41 7.61 -0.04
N LYS A 53 -16.35 6.30 0.20
CA LYS A 53 -17.21 5.61 1.17
C LYS A 53 -16.36 4.78 2.11
N SER A 54 -16.57 4.96 3.41
CA SER A 54 -16.07 4.04 4.43
C SER A 54 -16.74 2.68 4.27
N ILE A 55 -15.94 1.62 4.32
CA ILE A 55 -16.40 0.24 4.21
C ILE A 55 -15.92 -0.55 5.43
N GLU A 56 -16.59 -1.66 5.70
CA GLU A 56 -16.17 -2.57 6.75
C GLU A 56 -14.76 -3.08 6.47
N ASN A 57 -13.96 -3.12 7.54
CA ASN A 57 -12.61 -3.63 7.47
C ASN A 57 -12.62 -5.14 7.17
N ALA A 58 -11.76 -5.56 6.26
CA ALA A 58 -11.63 -6.97 5.92
C ALA A 58 -11.15 -7.78 7.14
N ALA A 59 -11.79 -8.93 7.39
CA ALA A 59 -11.34 -9.84 8.43
C ALA A 59 -10.00 -10.49 8.04
N PHE A 60 -9.01 -10.42 8.94
CA PHE A 60 -7.74 -11.11 8.74
C PHE A 60 -7.87 -12.59 9.09
N GLY A 61 -7.93 -13.45 8.07
CA GLY A 61 -7.75 -14.88 8.24
C GLY A 61 -6.29 -15.26 8.56
N ARG A 62 -6.07 -16.51 8.98
CA ARG A 62 -4.73 -17.05 9.31
C ARG A 62 -3.70 -16.83 8.20
N ILE A 63 -4.10 -17.05 6.94
CA ILE A 63 -3.22 -16.88 5.77
C ILE A 63 -2.81 -15.41 5.63
N ALA A 64 -3.77 -14.48 5.73
CA ALA A 64 -3.51 -13.06 5.63
C ALA A 64 -2.57 -12.58 6.76
N ALA A 65 -2.76 -13.07 7.99
CA ALA A 65 -1.87 -12.76 9.11
C ALA A 65 -0.43 -13.28 8.89
N GLN A 66 -0.27 -14.49 8.34
CA GLN A 66 1.03 -15.05 8.02
C GLN A 66 1.73 -14.25 6.90
N THR A 67 1.00 -13.88 5.86
CA THR A 67 1.50 -13.02 4.79
C THR A 67 1.92 -11.65 5.34
N ALA A 68 1.10 -11.04 6.20
CA ALA A 68 1.43 -9.78 6.84
C ALA A 68 2.74 -9.87 7.63
N LYS A 69 2.95 -10.94 8.41
CA LYS A 69 4.22 -11.19 9.10
C LYS A 69 5.40 -11.24 8.12
N GLN A 70 5.25 -11.96 7.01
CA GLN A 70 6.31 -12.05 6.00
C GLN A 70 6.63 -10.67 5.41
N VAL A 71 5.61 -9.88 5.05
CA VAL A 71 5.77 -8.53 4.51
C VAL A 71 6.47 -7.62 5.52
N ILE A 72 6.09 -7.69 6.80
CA ILE A 72 6.74 -6.91 7.86
C ILE A 72 8.23 -7.26 7.95
N VAL A 73 8.58 -8.55 8.01
CA VAL A 73 9.99 -8.99 8.07
C VAL A 73 10.77 -8.54 6.83
N GLN A 74 10.14 -8.57 5.65
CA GLN A 74 10.76 -8.08 4.42
C GLN A 74 11.01 -6.57 4.49
N LYS A 75 10.03 -5.77 4.92
CA LYS A 75 10.17 -4.31 5.05
C LYS A 75 11.23 -3.90 6.06
N VAL A 76 11.36 -4.63 7.17
CA VAL A 76 12.45 -4.42 8.13
C VAL A 76 13.81 -4.66 7.47
N ARG A 77 13.98 -5.78 6.76
CA ARG A 77 15.24 -6.08 6.06
C ARG A 77 15.57 -5.06 4.97
N GLU A 78 14.58 -4.56 4.25
CA GLU A 78 14.75 -3.49 3.26
C GLU A 78 15.24 -2.20 3.93
N ALA A 79 14.64 -1.82 5.07
CA ALA A 79 15.04 -0.64 5.83
C ALA A 79 16.47 -0.78 6.39
N GLU A 80 16.82 -1.96 6.94
CA GLU A 80 18.17 -2.26 7.42
C GLU A 80 19.21 -2.17 6.29
N ARG A 81 18.91 -2.75 5.12
CA ARG A 81 19.81 -2.66 3.95
C ARG A 81 19.97 -1.21 3.48
N ALA A 82 18.89 -0.45 3.42
CA ALA A 82 18.95 0.95 3.03
C ALA A 82 19.78 1.78 4.03
N GLU A 83 19.69 1.46 5.33
CA GLU A 83 20.51 2.09 6.36
C GLU A 83 22.00 1.73 6.21
N VAL A 84 22.32 0.46 5.97
CA VAL A 84 23.70 0.05 5.67
C VAL A 84 24.21 0.80 4.45
N VAL A 85 23.46 0.85 3.34
CA VAL A 85 23.88 1.59 2.14
C VAL A 85 24.14 3.06 2.47
N ARG A 86 23.26 3.72 3.23
CA ARG A 86 23.48 5.11 3.66
C ARG A 86 24.78 5.29 4.46
N GLN A 87 25.06 4.39 5.40
CA GLN A 87 26.26 4.46 6.25
C GLN A 87 27.58 4.30 5.46
N TYR A 88 27.55 3.58 4.34
CA TYR A 88 28.74 3.35 3.51
C TYR A 88 28.80 4.23 2.25
N ALA A 89 27.74 4.97 1.93
CA ALA A 89 27.68 5.83 0.76
C ALA A 89 28.80 6.88 0.74
N ASP A 90 29.06 7.52 1.89
CA ASP A 90 30.09 8.54 2.01
C ASP A 90 31.53 7.99 2.06
N ARG A 91 31.67 6.65 2.12
CA ARG A 91 32.96 5.95 2.26
C ARG A 91 33.41 5.29 0.96
N GLU A 92 32.81 5.70 -0.15
CA GLU A 92 33.14 5.17 -1.47
C GLU A 92 34.62 5.44 -1.82
N GLY A 93 35.35 4.39 -2.16
CA GLY A 93 36.78 4.46 -2.48
C GLY A 93 37.74 4.30 -1.30
N GLU A 94 37.25 4.13 -0.06
CA GLU A 94 38.09 3.88 1.10
C GLU A 94 38.61 2.43 1.17
N LEU A 95 39.86 2.27 1.63
CA LEU A 95 40.39 0.96 2.02
C LEU A 95 39.77 0.52 3.36
N VAL A 96 39.22 -0.70 3.39
CA VAL A 96 38.62 -1.29 4.59
C VAL A 96 39.24 -2.65 4.89
N ALA A 97 39.42 -2.96 6.18
CA ALA A 97 39.84 -4.27 6.65
C ALA A 97 38.62 -5.12 7.07
N GLY A 98 38.65 -6.43 6.79
CA GLY A 98 37.58 -7.35 7.13
C GLY A 98 38.08 -8.78 7.36
N ILE A 99 37.26 -9.61 8.02
CA ILE A 99 37.56 -11.02 8.32
C ILE A 99 36.63 -11.91 7.49
N VAL A 100 37.20 -12.92 6.82
CA VAL A 100 36.41 -13.91 6.06
C VAL A 100 35.67 -14.83 7.04
N LYS A 101 34.33 -14.78 7.04
CA LYS A 101 33.48 -15.62 7.91
C LYS A 101 32.92 -16.87 7.23
N ARG A 102 32.61 -16.80 5.94
CA ARG A 102 32.08 -17.95 5.18
C ARG A 102 32.66 -17.89 3.76
N PRO A 103 33.39 -18.93 3.32
CA PRO A 103 33.84 -18.99 1.94
C PRO A 103 32.63 -19.11 1.00
N PRO A 104 32.68 -18.55 -0.22
CA PRO A 104 31.62 -18.73 -1.20
C PRO A 104 31.41 -20.22 -1.46
N ALA A 105 30.15 -20.62 -1.64
CA ALA A 105 29.84 -21.99 -2.05
C ALA A 105 30.44 -22.22 -3.43
N MET A 106 31.34 -23.18 -3.55
CA MET A 106 31.86 -23.60 -4.86
C MET A 106 30.71 -24.32 -5.58
N ALA A 107 30.34 -23.81 -6.75
CA ALA A 107 29.37 -24.44 -7.65
C ALA A 107 29.98 -25.67 -8.33
#